data_AF-W9S9D4-F1
#
_entry.id   AF-W9S9D4-F1
#
_cell.length_a   1.000
_cell.length_b   1.000
_cell.length_c   1.000
_cell.angle_alpha   90.00
_cell.angle_beta   90.00
_cell.angle_gamma   90.00
#
_symmetry.space_group_name_H-M   'P 1'
#
loop_
_entity.id
_entity.type
_entity.pdbx_description
1 polymer ?
#
loop_
_entity_poly.entity_id
_entity_poly.type
_entity_poly.pdbx_seq_one_letter_code
_entity_poly.pdbx_strand_id
1 'polypeptide(L)'
;MQILGYKRDAKVVVNVTVEGSPGPLRTMVKLGSSVEDAIKQVVDKYNEEGRTPKLDKDAASSLELHHSYFSLQSLDKAEIIGDVGSRSFYLRKSSSRNSGNSGASTSFTSEIVPERATSPPPPVFLLPSFLALKIQKIVRRSRKLWKILVCSQ
;
A
#
# COMPACT_ATOMS: atom_id res chain seq x y z
N MET A 1 -11.88 7.67 28.38
CA MET A 1 -11.53 6.25 28.31
C MET A 1 -10.02 6.14 28.34
N GLN A 2 -9.44 5.55 29.38
CA GLN A 2 -8.00 5.25 29.40
C GLN A 2 -7.78 4.10 28.43
N ILE A 3 -7.13 4.37 27.30
CA ILE A 3 -6.53 3.30 26.49
C ILE A 3 -5.46 2.72 27.40
N LEU A 4 -5.60 1.45 27.78
CA LEU A 4 -4.58 0.73 28.53
C LEU A 4 -3.27 0.85 27.74
N GLY A 5 -2.35 1.70 28.21
CA GLY A 5 -1.15 2.03 27.48
C GLY A 5 -0.25 0.81 27.32
N TYR A 6 0.40 0.68 26.16
CA TYR A 6 1.43 -0.33 25.96
C TYR A 6 2.77 0.14 26.54
N LYS A 7 3.63 -0.81 26.94
CA LYS A 7 5.02 -0.51 27.32
C LYS A 7 5.82 -0.21 26.05
N ARG A 8 6.41 0.99 25.94
CA ARG A 8 7.17 1.42 24.75
C ARG A 8 8.35 0.49 24.41
N ASP A 9 9.00 -0.08 25.42
CA ASP A 9 10.11 -1.02 25.23
C ASP A 9 9.67 -2.46 24.92
N ALA A 10 8.36 -2.76 25.02
CA ALA A 10 7.87 -4.07 24.65
C ALA A 10 8.08 -4.30 23.15
N LYS A 11 8.52 -5.51 22.81
CA LYS A 11 8.74 -5.93 21.43
C LYS A 11 7.56 -6.78 20.98
N VAL A 12 7.13 -6.55 19.75
CA VAL A 12 6.09 -7.34 19.12
C VAL A 12 6.59 -7.88 17.79
N VAL A 13 6.15 -9.08 17.45
CA VAL A 13 6.35 -9.61 16.11
C VAL A 13 5.37 -8.94 15.16
N VAL A 14 5.89 -8.42 14.06
CA VAL A 14 5.16 -7.82 12.94
C VAL A 14 5.45 -8.59 11.65
N ASN A 15 4.45 -8.64 10.78
CA ASN A 15 4.55 -9.19 9.43
C ASN A 15 4.61 -8.02 8.45
N VAL A 16 5.65 -7.95 7.63
CA VAL A 16 5.83 -6.90 6.63
C VAL A 16 5.95 -7.53 5.27
N THR A 17 4.95 -7.31 4.41
CA THR A 17 5.01 -7.71 3.01
C THR A 17 5.73 -6.62 2.24
N VAL A 18 6.89 -6.94 1.67
CA VAL A 18 7.65 -6.00 0.83
C VAL A 18 7.18 -6.15 -0.61
N GLU A 19 6.98 -5.03 -1.29
CA GLU A 19 6.66 -5.00 -2.72
C GLU A 19 7.67 -5.82 -3.54
N GLY A 20 7.16 -6.71 -4.39
CA GLY A 20 7.98 -7.59 -5.23
C GLY A 20 8.66 -8.75 -4.51
N SER A 21 8.52 -8.89 -3.18
CA SER A 21 9.13 -10.01 -2.44
C SER A 21 8.32 -11.31 -2.54
N PRO A 22 8.97 -12.50 -2.44
CA PRO A 22 8.27 -13.80 -2.49
C PRO A 22 7.28 -14.06 -1.37
N GLY A 23 7.35 -13.30 -0.27
CA GLY A 23 6.46 -13.47 0.87
C GLY A 23 6.83 -12.57 2.05
N PRO A 24 5.97 -12.51 3.09
CA PRO A 24 6.13 -11.58 4.20
C PRO A 24 7.40 -11.83 5.00
N LEU A 25 8.06 -10.74 5.40
CA LEU A 25 9.13 -10.74 6.40
C LEU A 25 8.51 -10.71 7.80
N ARG A 26 8.98 -11.58 8.69
CA ARG A 26 8.52 -11.64 10.08
C ARG A 26 9.62 -11.18 11.01
N THR A 27 9.46 -10.00 11.62
CA THR A 27 10.49 -9.39 12.47
C THR A 27 9.92 -8.82 13.76
N MET A 28 10.79 -8.54 14.73
CA MET A 28 10.41 -8.01 16.04
C MET A 28 10.77 -6.53 16.14
N VAL A 29 9.76 -5.70 16.37
CA VAL A 29 9.90 -4.24 16.47
C VAL A 29 9.45 -3.78 17.86
N LYS A 30 10.09 -2.73 18.41
CA LYS A 30 9.64 -2.12 19.67
C LYS A 30 8.36 -1.32 19.43
N LEU A 31 7.40 -1.41 20.35
CA LEU A 31 6.15 -0.65 20.23
C LEU A 31 6.36 0.86 20.29
N GLY A 32 7.43 1.33 20.96
CA GLY A 32 7.80 2.74 21.01
C GLY A 32 8.68 3.23 19.86
N SER A 33 8.99 2.38 18.87
CA SER A 33 9.75 2.82 17.69
C SER A 33 8.87 3.65 16.77
N SER A 34 9.49 4.65 16.13
CA SER A 34 8.86 5.37 15.03
C SER A 34 8.69 4.45 13.81
N VAL A 35 7.79 4.79 12.90
CA VAL A 35 7.64 4.10 11.61
C VAL A 35 8.93 4.15 10.81
N GLU A 36 9.66 5.28 10.82
CA GLU A 36 10.95 5.39 10.13
C GLU A 36 11.99 4.39 10.67
N ASP A 37 12.11 4.29 11.99
CA ASP A 37 13.04 3.35 12.63
C ASP A 37 12.63 1.90 12.36
N ALA A 38 11.32 1.62 12.34
CA ALA A 38 10.80 0.32 11.98
C ALA A 38 11.13 -0.05 10.52
N ILE A 39 11.04 0.89 9.58
CA ILE A 39 11.42 0.69 8.18
C ILE A 39 12.91 0.33 8.09
N LYS A 40 13.79 1.08 8.76
CA LYS A 40 15.24 0.79 8.80
C LYS A 40 15.51 -0.62 9.30
N GLN A 41 14.88 -0.98 10.42
CA GLN A 41 15.02 -2.31 11.01
C GLN A 41 14.52 -3.41 10.06
N VAL A 42 13.40 -3.19 9.38
CA VAL A 42 12.84 -4.11 8.39
C VAL A 42 13.78 -4.28 7.20
N VAL A 43 14.35 -3.18 6.67
CA VAL A 43 15.30 -3.21 5.54
C VAL A 43 16.57 -3.98 5.91
N ASP A 44 17.12 -3.75 7.10
CA ASP A 44 18.30 -4.49 7.56
C ASP A 44 18.00 -5.99 7.68
N LYS A 45 16.91 -6.37 8.37
CA LYS A 45 16.52 -7.79 8.49
C LYS A 45 16.21 -8.44 7.15
N TYR A 46 15.55 -7.73 6.24
CA TYR A 46 15.23 -8.20 4.90
C TYR A 46 16.50 -8.54 4.09
N ASN A 47 17.50 -7.65 4.15
CA ASN A 47 18.78 -7.83 3.47
C ASN A 47 19.66 -8.90 4.14
N GLU A 48 19.63 -8.98 5.48
CA GLU A 48 20.28 -10.06 6.25
C GLU A 48 19.76 -11.44 5.86
N GLU A 49 18.45 -11.56 5.59
CA GLU A 49 17.84 -12.81 5.10
C GLU A 49 18.15 -13.11 3.63
N GLY A 50 18.89 -12.24 2.92
CA GLY A 50 19.28 -12.44 1.52
C GLY A 50 18.10 -12.40 0.55
N ARG A 51 17.00 -11.73 0.92
CA ARG A 51 15.76 -11.71 0.14
C ARG A 51 15.92 -10.87 -1.13
N THR A 52 15.05 -11.15 -2.10
CA THR A 52 14.99 -10.46 -3.39
C THR A 52 13.60 -9.87 -3.64
N PRO A 53 13.48 -8.68 -4.24
CA PRO A 53 14.56 -7.77 -4.68
C PRO A 53 15.31 -7.13 -3.51
N LYS A 54 16.60 -6.80 -3.67
CA LYS A 54 17.40 -6.15 -2.62
C LYS A 54 16.87 -4.75 -2.31
N LEU A 55 16.85 -4.40 -1.02
CA LEU A 55 16.47 -3.07 -0.58
C LEU A 55 17.72 -2.25 -0.32
N ASP A 56 17.76 -1.03 -0.85
CA ASP A 56 18.84 -0.09 -0.54
C ASP A 56 18.67 0.46 0.89
N LYS A 57 19.76 0.41 1.67
CA LYS A 57 19.77 0.83 3.08
C LYS A 57 19.62 2.35 3.20
N ASP A 58 20.22 3.09 2.27
CA ASP A 58 20.16 4.55 2.25
C ASP A 58 18.80 5.05 1.74
N ALA A 59 18.07 4.17 1.05
CA ALA A 59 16.75 4.45 0.50
C ALA A 59 15.60 4.34 1.51
N ALA A 60 15.85 4.10 2.81
CA ALA A 60 14.80 4.03 3.83
C ALA A 60 13.91 5.29 3.86
N SER A 61 14.47 6.45 3.49
CA SER A 61 13.74 7.71 3.33
C SER A 61 12.77 7.71 2.13
N SER A 62 13.02 6.89 1.11
CA SER A 62 12.17 6.73 -0.07
C SER A 62 11.15 5.60 0.08
N LEU A 63 11.22 4.82 1.16
CA LEU A 63 10.28 3.74 1.44
C LEU A 63 9.12 4.26 2.29
N GLU A 64 7.96 3.68 2.04
CA GLU A 64 6.71 4.00 2.70
C GLU A 64 6.07 2.75 3.28
N LEU A 65 5.67 2.85 4.54
CA LEU A 65 4.94 1.80 5.23
C LEU A 65 3.45 2.09 5.13
N HIS A 66 2.68 1.08 4.78
CA HIS A 66 1.23 1.14 4.66
C HIS A 66 0.59 0.08 5.56
N HIS A 67 -0.66 0.31 5.98
CA HIS A 67 -1.44 -0.70 6.69
C HIS A 67 -1.64 -1.97 5.86
N SER A 68 -1.81 -1.83 4.55
CA SER A 68 -2.04 -2.94 3.64
C SER A 68 -1.74 -2.54 2.19
N TYR A 69 -1.69 -3.54 1.29
CA TYR A 69 -1.52 -3.33 -0.15
C TYR A 69 -2.52 -2.33 -0.75
N PHE A 70 -3.76 -2.32 -0.26
CA PHE A 70 -4.83 -1.47 -0.77
C PHE A 70 -4.82 -0.04 -0.21
N SER A 71 -3.88 0.27 0.69
CA SER A 71 -3.82 1.58 1.33
C SER A 71 -3.29 2.62 0.37
N LEU A 72 -4.06 3.69 0.16
CA LEU A 72 -3.65 4.80 -0.69
C LEU A 72 -2.67 5.74 0.02
N GLN A 73 -2.79 5.85 1.35
CA GLN A 73 -1.96 6.70 2.20
C GLN A 73 -0.96 5.86 2.99
N SER A 74 0.26 6.36 3.14
CA SER A 74 1.29 5.80 4.01
C SER A 74 1.14 6.31 5.43
N LEU A 75 1.67 5.52 6.37
CA LEU A 75 1.81 5.92 7.76
C LEU A 75 2.80 7.09 7.87
N ASP A 76 2.55 7.98 8.82
CA ASP A 76 3.49 9.08 9.07
C ASP A 76 4.79 8.50 9.65
N LYS A 77 5.93 9.01 9.19
CA LYS A 77 7.25 8.50 9.59
C LYS A 77 7.52 8.71 11.07
N ALA A 78 6.96 9.78 11.65
CA ALA A 78 7.05 10.10 13.06
C ALA A 78 6.04 9.35 13.93
N GLU A 79 5.06 8.65 13.34
CA GLU A 79 4.07 7.87 14.08
C GLU A 79 4.74 6.71 14.81
N ILE A 80 4.21 6.36 15.99
CA ILE A 80 4.74 5.29 16.82
C ILE A 80 4.03 3.97 16.48
N ILE A 81 4.79 2.90 16.25
CA ILE A 81 4.26 1.59 15.81
C ILE A 81 3.17 1.04 16.75
N GLY A 82 3.32 1.24 18.06
CA GLY A 82 2.31 0.80 19.03
C GLY A 82 1.00 1.58 18.96
N ASP A 83 1.01 2.82 18.47
CA ASP A 83 -0.18 3.65 18.28
C ASP A 83 -0.93 3.30 16.99
N VAL A 84 -0.22 2.82 15.95
CA VAL A 84 -0.80 2.40 14.66
C VAL A 84 -1.81 1.25 14.82
N GLY A 85 -1.65 0.41 15.85
CA GLY A 85 -2.61 -0.66 16.19
C GLY A 85 -2.65 -1.83 15.20
N SER A 86 -1.68 -1.95 14.30
CA SER A 86 -1.53 -3.08 13.37
C SER A 86 -0.25 -3.88 13.65
N ARG A 87 -0.27 -5.17 13.29
CA ARG A 87 0.90 -6.05 13.28
C ARG A 87 1.21 -6.60 11.90
N SER A 88 0.46 -6.16 10.89
CA SER A 88 0.68 -6.51 9.50
C SER A 88 0.77 -5.22 8.70
N PHE A 89 1.81 -5.12 7.88
CA PHE A 89 2.11 -3.93 7.10
C PHE A 89 2.54 -4.29 5.68
N TYR A 90 2.48 -3.31 4.80
CA TYR A 90 2.96 -3.38 3.45
C TYR A 90 4.02 -2.31 3.21
N LEU A 91 5.20 -2.71 2.75
CA LEU A 91 6.31 -1.80 2.47
C LEU A 91 6.46 -1.65 0.97
N ARG A 92 6.44 -0.41 0.48
CA ARG A 92 6.68 -0.10 -0.94
C ARG A 92 7.49 1.17 -1.11
N LYS A 93 7.96 1.42 -2.32
CA LYS A 93 8.64 2.67 -2.65
C LYS A 93 7.63 3.81 -2.75
N SER A 94 8.00 4.99 -2.23
CA SER A 94 7.26 6.23 -2.42
C SER A 94 7.13 6.53 -3.91
N SER A 95 5.91 6.80 -4.35
CA SER A 95 5.58 7.14 -5.74
C SER A 95 5.60 8.65 -5.97
N SER A 96 6.42 9.41 -5.22
CA SER A 96 6.60 10.84 -5.48
C SER A 96 6.85 11.01 -6.99
N ARG A 97 6.02 11.81 -7.66
CA ARG A 97 6.16 12.14 -9.09
C ARG A 97 7.46 12.91 -9.28
N ASN A 98 8.57 12.18 -9.25
CA ASN A 98 9.82 12.58 -9.84
C ASN A 98 10.14 11.51 -10.88
N SER A 99 9.48 11.66 -12.03
CA SER A 99 9.59 10.80 -13.19
C SER A 99 11.00 10.88 -13.75
N GLY A 100 11.79 9.85 -13.45
CA GLY A 100 13.11 9.63 -14.03
C GLY A 100 13.42 8.14 -14.03
N ASN A 101 12.71 7.41 -14.90
CA ASN A 101 13.10 6.11 -15.46
C ASN A 101 13.45 4.97 -14.48
N SER A 102 12.47 4.11 -14.19
CA SER A 102 12.71 2.70 -13.86
C SER A 102 11.43 1.92 -14.18
N GLY A 103 11.40 1.35 -15.38
CA GLY A 103 10.29 0.53 -15.86
C GLY A 103 10.27 -0.82 -15.16
N ALA A 104 9.10 -1.19 -14.65
CA ALA A 104 8.65 -2.57 -14.47
C ALA A 104 7.14 -2.54 -14.16
N SER A 105 6.33 -2.10 -15.13
CA SER A 105 4.88 -2.32 -15.09
C SER A 105 4.62 -3.76 -15.55
N THR A 106 4.49 -4.70 -14.62
CA THR A 106 3.91 -6.01 -14.93
C THR A 106 2.39 -5.88 -14.94
N SER A 107 1.83 -5.51 -16.08
CA SER A 107 0.40 -5.68 -16.33
C SER A 107 0.14 -7.13 -16.72
N PHE A 108 -0.54 -7.87 -15.85
CA PHE A 108 -1.01 -9.22 -16.11
C PHE A 108 -2.16 -9.15 -17.13
N THR A 109 -1.91 -9.58 -18.36
CA THR A 109 -2.97 -9.97 -19.29
C THR A 109 -2.78 -11.44 -19.56
N SER A 110 -3.65 -12.26 -18.97
CA SER A 110 -3.73 -13.70 -19.20
C SER A 110 -3.99 -14.02 -20.66
N GLU A 111 -3.38 -15.13 -21.07
CA GLU A 111 -3.41 -15.75 -22.39
C GLU A 111 -4.81 -15.89 -23.01
N ILE A 112 -4.89 -15.67 -24.32
CA ILE A 112 -5.77 -16.43 -25.20
C ILE A 112 -4.95 -16.83 -26.44
N VAL A 113 -4.68 -18.12 -26.56
CA VAL A 113 -4.18 -18.83 -27.76
C VAL A 113 -5.29 -18.81 -28.83
N PRO A 114 -4.99 -18.54 -30.13
CA PRO A 114 -4.95 -19.64 -31.10
C PRO A 114 -4.03 -19.48 -32.33
N GLU A 115 -3.77 -20.65 -32.92
CA GLU A 115 -3.23 -21.00 -34.24
C GLU A 115 -3.15 -19.97 -35.39
N ARG A 116 -1.97 -20.00 -36.04
CA ARG A 116 -1.70 -20.17 -37.49
C ARG A 116 -2.25 -19.18 -38.56
N ALA A 117 -1.27 -18.66 -39.30
CA ALA A 117 -1.21 -18.26 -40.74
C ALA A 117 -1.47 -16.79 -41.17
N THR A 118 -0.44 -16.26 -41.84
CA THR A 118 -0.43 -15.36 -43.02
C THR A 118 -0.94 -13.90 -42.89
N SER A 119 0.03 -12.97 -42.81
CA SER A 119 0.13 -11.57 -43.34
C SER A 119 -1.01 -10.54 -43.15
N PRO A 120 -0.71 -9.22 -43.12
CA PRO A 120 -1.52 -8.19 -42.45
C PRO A 120 -2.45 -7.39 -43.37
N PRO A 121 -3.43 -6.68 -42.79
CA PRO A 121 -3.58 -5.25 -43.12
C PRO A 121 -3.94 -4.36 -41.90
N PRO A 122 -3.66 -3.04 -41.96
CA PRO A 122 -4.25 -2.03 -41.05
C PRO A 122 -5.64 -1.60 -41.64
N PRO A 123 -6.38 -0.54 -41.22
CA PRO A 123 -6.31 0.38 -40.07
C PRO A 123 -7.71 0.71 -39.45
N VAL A 124 -7.72 1.74 -38.59
CA VAL A 124 -8.80 2.72 -38.28
C VAL A 124 -10.00 2.32 -37.39
N PHE A 125 -10.47 3.35 -36.65
CA PHE A 125 -11.80 3.57 -36.06
C PHE A 125 -11.93 2.99 -34.62
N LEU A 126 -12.36 3.70 -33.56
CA LEU A 126 -13.15 4.93 -33.38
C LEU A 126 -12.86 5.59 -32.02
N LEU A 127 -13.33 6.83 -31.94
CA LEU A 127 -13.23 7.86 -30.90
C LEU A 127 -13.97 7.54 -29.56
N PRO A 128 -14.41 8.51 -28.73
CA PRO A 128 -13.88 8.79 -27.40
C PRO A 128 -14.93 8.61 -26.28
N SER A 129 -14.52 8.66 -25.02
CA SER A 129 -15.46 8.91 -23.91
C SER A 129 -14.80 9.64 -22.75
N PHE A 130 -14.46 10.91 -23.00
CA PHE A 130 -14.57 11.91 -21.94
C PHE A 130 -16.06 12.09 -21.63
N LEU A 131 -16.40 11.99 -20.35
CA LEU A 131 -17.63 12.43 -19.64
C LEU A 131 -18.21 11.29 -18.77
N ALA A 132 -17.81 11.25 -17.49
CA ALA A 132 -18.70 10.97 -16.34
C ALA A 132 -17.90 10.78 -15.02
N LEU A 133 -16.95 11.66 -14.70
CA LEU A 133 -16.40 11.79 -13.33
C LEU A 133 -16.99 13.03 -12.65
N LYS A 134 -18.32 13.09 -12.63
CA LYS A 134 -19.07 13.87 -11.66
C LYS A 134 -20.07 12.92 -11.00
N ILE A 135 -20.32 13.09 -9.70
CA ILE A 135 -21.24 12.32 -8.84
C ILE A 135 -20.58 11.22 -7.98
N GLN A 136 -19.52 11.54 -7.23
CA GLN A 136 -19.16 10.74 -6.03
C GLN A 136 -18.91 11.60 -4.76
N LYS A 137 -19.21 12.91 -4.81
CA LYS A 137 -19.10 13.80 -3.62
C LYS A 137 -20.44 14.12 -2.92
N ILE A 138 -21.57 13.55 -3.37
CA ILE A 138 -22.91 13.90 -2.83
C ILE A 138 -23.57 12.78 -1.98
N VAL A 139 -22.94 11.62 -1.78
CA VAL A 139 -23.61 10.50 -1.07
C VAL A 139 -23.32 10.44 0.45
N ARG A 140 -22.37 11.22 0.98
CA ARG A 140 -22.01 11.15 2.41
C ARG A 140 -22.78 12.11 3.35
N ARG A 141 -23.68 12.97 2.83
CA ARG A 141 -24.50 13.88 3.67
C ARG A 141 -25.96 13.46 3.86
N SER A 142 -26.50 12.51 3.11
CA SER A 142 -27.93 12.17 3.18
C SER A 142 -28.30 11.00 4.10
N ARG A 143 -27.34 10.21 4.61
CA ARG A 143 -27.65 9.06 5.50
C ARG A 143 -27.83 9.40 6.98
N LYS A 144 -27.51 10.63 7.42
CA LYS A 144 -27.66 11.08 8.82
C LYS A 144 -28.98 11.81 9.13
N LEU A 145 -29.81 12.10 8.13
CA LEU A 145 -31.09 12.81 8.34
C LEU A 145 -32.33 11.91 8.20
N TRP A 146 -32.19 10.67 7.73
CA TRP A 146 -33.33 9.74 7.58
C TRP A 146 -33.71 8.95 8.84
N LYS A 147 -33.09 9.25 10.00
CA LYS A 147 -33.49 8.66 11.29
C LYS A 147 -34.40 9.54 12.15
N ILE A 148 -34.92 10.64 11.61
CA ILE A 148 -35.81 11.57 12.36
C ILE A 148 -37.27 11.51 11.87
N LEU A 149 -37.60 10.83 10.76
CA LEU A 149 -38.94 10.86 10.16
C LEU A 149 -39.77 9.56 10.28
N VAL A 150 -39.39 8.59 11.13
CA VAL A 150 -40.14 7.32 11.31
C VAL A 150 -40.63 7.15 12.75
N CYS A 151 -41.04 8.24 13.40
CA CYS A 151 -41.71 8.20 14.71
C CYS A 151 -42.91 9.15 14.82
N SER A 152 -43.63 9.41 13.72
CA SER A 152 -44.90 10.15 13.77
C SER A 152 -45.86 9.68 12.70
N GLN A 153 -46.34 8.43 12.81
CA GLN A 153 -47.73 8.09 12.54
C GLN A 153 -48.10 6.84 13.33
#